data_AF-A0A920L2V0-F1
#
_entry.id   AF-A0A920L2V0-F1
#
_cell.length_a   1.000
_cell.length_b   1.000
_cell.length_c   1.000
_cell.angle_alpha   90.00
_cell.angle_beta   90.00
_cell.angle_gamma   90.00
#
_symmetry.space_group_name_H-M   'P 1'
#
loop_
_entity.id
_entity.type
_entity.pdbx_description
1 polymer ?
#
loop_
_entity_poly.entity_id
_entity_poly.type
_entity_poly.pdbx_seq_one_letter_code
_entity_poly.pdbx_strand_id
1 'polypeptide(L)' 'MKENTHILFGHWAALDGITNKLRITALDTGCSWGRRLTAMRLEDQQIFSCDKLK' A
#
# COMPACT_ATOMS: atom_id res chain seq x y z
N MET A 1 -7.16 12.14 -15.59
CA MET A 1 -6.45 10.85 -15.43
C MET A 1 -6.94 9.93 -16.54
N LYS A 2 -6.08 9.07 -17.11
CA LYS A 2 -6.57 8.07 -18.07
C LYS A 2 -7.56 7.15 -17.36
N GLU A 3 -8.64 6.74 -18.03
CA GLU A 3 -9.72 5.92 -17.45
C GLU A 3 -9.24 4.58 -16.83
N ASN A 4 -8.00 4.17 -17.14
CA ASN A 4 -7.41 2.90 -16.67
C ASN A 4 -6.16 3.05 -15.78
N THR A 5 -5.94 4.22 -15.17
CA THR A 5 -4.80 4.42 -14.26
C THR A 5 -5.07 3.80 -12.88
N HIS A 6 -4.16 2.93 -12.42
CA HIS A 6 -4.11 2.47 -11.03
C HIS A 6 -3.14 3.36 -10.24
N ILE A 7 -3.62 3.95 -9.15
CA ILE A 7 -2.80 4.81 -8.28
C ILE A 7 -2.27 3.98 -7.13
N LEU A 8 -0.95 3.96 -6.96
CA LEU A 8 -0.29 3.43 -5.79
C LEU A 8 0.36 4.60 -5.04
N PHE A 9 0.19 4.66 -3.73
CA PHE A 9 0.78 5.74 -2.93
C PHE A 9 1.15 5.28 -1.52
N GLY A 10 2.01 6.05 -0.85
CA GLY A 10 2.40 5.86 0.55
C GLY A 10 2.22 7.13 1.37
N HIS A 11 3.14 7.40 2.31
CA HIS A 11 3.19 8.59 3.18
C HIS A 11 2.09 8.71 4.25
N TRP A 12 0.87 8.24 3.97
CA TRP A 12 -0.28 8.37 4.87
C TRP A 12 -0.52 7.10 5.70
N ALA A 13 0.39 6.81 6.63
CA ALA A 13 0.34 5.64 7.52
C ALA A 13 -0.97 5.51 8.33
N ALA A 14 -1.65 6.63 8.64
CA ALA A 14 -2.92 6.63 9.38
C ALA A 14 -4.08 5.95 8.64
N LEU A 15 -3.98 5.76 7.31
CA LEU A 15 -4.94 4.99 6.52
C LEU A 15 -4.78 3.47 6.67
N ASP A 16 -3.60 3.00 7.12
CA ASP A 16 -3.30 1.57 7.25
C ASP A 16 -3.56 0.74 5.98
N GLY A 17 -3.27 1.32 4.81
CA GLY A 17 -3.54 0.67 3.52
C GLY A 17 -5.01 0.66 3.07
N ILE A 18 -5.95 1.17 3.89
CA ILE A 18 -7.39 1.11 3.62
C ILE A 18 -7.84 2.38 2.88
N THR A 19 -8.23 2.22 1.61
CA THR A 19 -8.73 3.33 0.78
C THR A 19 -10.23 3.22 0.46
N ASN A 20 -10.79 2.00 0.44
CA ASN A 20 -12.14 1.71 -0.04
C ASN A 20 -12.45 2.28 -1.44
N LYS A 21 -11.42 2.44 -2.27
CA LYS A 21 -11.54 2.95 -3.65
C LYS A 21 -10.97 1.94 -4.63
N LEU A 22 -11.74 1.67 -5.68
CA LEU A 22 -11.27 0.85 -6.79
C LEU A 22 -10.03 1.50 -7.44
N ARG A 23 -9.01 0.71 -7.79
CA ARG A 23 -7.77 1.15 -8.47
C ARG A 23 -6.96 2.20 -7.70
N ILE A 24 -7.12 2.25 -6.38
CA ILE A 24 -6.27 3.07 -5.50
C ILE A 24 -5.76 2.18 -4.36
N THR A 25 -4.47 1.89 -4.37
CA THR A 25 -3.80 1.08 -3.34
C THR A 25 -2.89 1.95 -2.49
N ALA A 26 -3.13 1.97 -1.18
CA ALA A 26 -2.23 2.58 -0.21
C ALA A 26 -1.22 1.51 0.27
N LEU A 27 0.07 1.79 0.12
CA LEU A 27 1.18 0.90 0.49
C LEU A 27 1.80 1.27 1.85
N ASP A 28 1.53 2.46 2.36
CA ASP A 28 2.01 2.88 3.67
C ASP A 28 1.14 2.28 4.78
N THR A 29 1.56 1.10 5.23
CA THR A 29 0.98 0.40 6.37
C THR A 29 1.74 0.69 7.67
N GLY A 30 2.52 1.77 7.74
CA GLY A 30 3.12 2.28 8.98
C GLY A 30 4.30 1.48 9.54
N CYS A 31 5.17 0.93 8.70
CA CYS A 31 6.35 0.15 9.14
C CYS A 31 7.19 0.88 10.21
N SER A 32 7.47 2.18 10.00
CA SER A 32 8.24 3.00 10.95
C SER A 32 7.55 3.18 12.30
N TRP A 33 6.23 2.96 12.36
CA TRP A 33 5.40 3.06 13.57
C TRP A 33 5.18 1.70 14.24
N GLY A 34 5.98 0.69 13.92
CA GLY A 34 5.87 -0.63 14.53
C GLY A 34 4.93 -1.60 13.82
N ARG A 35 4.42 -1.22 12.64
CA ARG A 35 3.54 -2.08 11.83
C ARG A 35 4.35 -2.80 10.75
N ARG A 36 3.84 -2.85 9.51
CA ARG A 36 4.38 -3.65 8.41
C ARG A 36 4.90 -2.79 7.29
N LEU A 37 5.92 -3.28 6.58
CA LEU A 37 6.30 -2.79 5.26
C LEU A 37 5.49 -3.57 4.21
N THR A 38 4.83 -2.86 3.29
CA THR A 38 3.96 -3.47 2.27
C THR A 38 4.44 -3.11 0.87
N ALA A 39 4.42 -4.10 -0.02
CA ALA A 39 4.76 -3.96 -1.44
C ALA A 39 3.70 -4.65 -2.31
N MET A 40 3.51 -4.14 -3.52
CA MET A 40 2.63 -4.73 -4.54
C MET A 40 3.45 -5.11 -5.77
N ARG A 41 3.31 -6.35 -6.22
CA ARG A 41 3.82 -6.79 -7.52
C ARG A 41 2.86 -6.32 -8.61
N LEU A 42 3.36 -5.65 -9.64
CA LEU A 42 2.51 -4.93 -10.59
C LEU A 42 1.82 -5.86 -11.60
N GLU A 43 2.47 -6.97 -11.94
CA GLU A 43 2.04 -7.92 -12.96
C GLU A 43 0.70 -8.59 -12.61
N ASP A 44 0.50 -8.92 -11.34
CA ASP A 44 -0.67 -9.64 -10.84
C ASP A 44 -1.34 -8.97 -9.63
N GLN A 45 -0.85 -7.78 -9.24
CA GLN A 45 -1.34 -7.01 -8.09
C GLN A 45 -1.21 -7.76 -6.76
N GLN A 46 -0.33 -8.77 -6.68
CA GLN A 46 -0.12 -9.51 -5.44
C GLN A 46 0.51 -8.61 -4.37
N ILE A 47 -0.07 -8.63 -3.17
CA ILE A 47 0.43 -7.90 -2.01
C ILE A 47 1.35 -8.80 -1.19
N PHE A 48 2.50 -8.24 -0.81
CA PHE A 48 3.47 -8.83 0.10
C PHE A 48 3.68 -7.87 1.27
N SER A 49 3.75 -8.40 2.49
CA SER A 49 4.05 -7.59 3.66
C SER A 49 4.90 -8.35 4.67
N CYS A 50 5.90 -7.70 5.23
CA CYS A 50 6.69 -8.18 6.36
C CYS A 50 6.55 -7.24 7.57
N ASP A 51 6.73 -7.79 8.76
CA ASP A 51 6.72 -7.00 10.00
C ASP A 51 7.99 -6.13 10.08
N LYS A 52 7.92 -5.03 10.83
CA LYS A 52 9.09 -4.18 11.06
C LYS A 52 10.28 -4.99 11.62
N LEU A 53 11.49 -4.59 11.26
CA LEU A 53 12.69 -5.13 11.88
C LEU A 53 12.70 -4.79 13.38
N LYS A 54 13.25 -5.69 14.19
CA LYS A 54 13.44 -5.46 15.63
C LYS A 54 14.42 -4.32 15.87
#